data_AF-A0A835BPM6-F1
#
_entry.id   AF-A0A835BPM6-F1
#
_cell.length_a   1.000
_cell.length_b   1.000
_cell.length_c   1.000
_cell.angle_alpha   90.00
_cell.angle_beta   90.00
_cell.angle_gamma   90.00
#
_symmetry.space_group_name_H-M   'P 1'
#
loop_
_entity.id
_entity.type
_entity.pdbx_description
1 polymer ?
#
loop_
_entity_poly.entity_id
_entity_poly.type
_entity_poly.pdbx_seq_one_letter_code
_entity_poly.pdbx_strand_id
1 'polypeptide(L)'
;MAIELTEAPTKGSLRHEFETGLPAADVWEIYGGLLVGDLIPQLLPEVLSKVKLIEGDGSVGTVLLVTFPPGAPGSDFFKEKFIKVDNENYIKEVLVTEGGFLDHGFQKYLVRIEIIRKEEPKRRHP
;
A
#
# COMPACT_ATOMS: atom_id res chain seq x y z
N MET A 1 -22.63 29.22 -21.58
CA MET A 1 -22.40 27.77 -21.52
C MET A 1 -20.92 27.52 -21.69
N ALA A 2 -20.23 27.19 -20.60
CA ALA A 2 -18.85 26.73 -20.68
C ALA A 2 -18.88 25.24 -21.02
N ILE A 3 -18.17 24.87 -22.07
CA ILE A 3 -17.92 23.48 -22.47
C ILE A 3 -16.87 22.93 -21.50
N GLU A 4 -17.30 22.08 -20.57
CA GLU A 4 -16.36 21.22 -19.84
C GLU A 4 -15.82 20.19 -20.83
N LEU A 5 -14.60 20.43 -21.32
CA LEU A 5 -13.82 19.40 -21.98
C LEU A 5 -13.38 18.41 -20.90
N THR A 6 -14.14 17.34 -20.71
CA THR A 6 -13.70 16.21 -19.89
C THR A 6 -12.59 15.48 -20.66
N GLU A 7 -11.35 15.89 -20.47
CA GLU A 7 -10.20 15.11 -20.91
C GLU A 7 -10.24 13.75 -20.18
N ALA A 8 -10.07 12.66 -20.93
CA ALA A 8 -10.00 11.34 -20.32
C ALA A 8 -8.82 11.30 -19.34
N PRO A 9 -8.98 10.73 -18.13
CA PRO A 9 -7.92 10.72 -17.13
C PRO A 9 -6.69 9.98 -17.64
N THR A 10 -5.54 10.66 -17.66
CA THR A 10 -4.26 10.06 -18.02
C THR A 10 -3.81 9.07 -16.94
N LYS A 11 -3.40 7.86 -17.35
CA LYS A 11 -2.93 6.80 -16.45
C LYS A 11 -1.40 6.83 -16.33
N GLY A 12 -0.89 6.83 -15.10
CA GLY A 12 0.53 6.63 -14.78
C GLY A 12 0.76 5.38 -13.91
N SER A 13 2.00 4.89 -13.87
CA SER A 13 2.42 3.81 -12.96
C SER A 13 3.90 3.97 -12.57
N LEU A 14 4.21 3.71 -11.30
CA LEU A 14 5.57 3.64 -10.76
C LEU A 14 5.80 2.26 -10.14
N ARG A 15 7.00 1.70 -10.31
CA ARG A 15 7.42 0.43 -9.72
C ARG A 15 8.73 0.63 -8.98
N HIS A 16 8.82 0.08 -7.77
CA HIS A 16 10.03 0.01 -6.97
C HIS A 16 10.26 -1.44 -6.54
N GLU A 17 11.52 -1.86 -6.51
CA GLU A 17 11.93 -3.20 -6.07
C GLU A 17 12.99 -3.06 -4.99
N PHE A 18 12.85 -3.85 -3.93
CA PHE A 18 13.78 -3.89 -2.81
C PHE A 18 14.09 -5.34 -2.45
N GLU A 19 15.38 -5.67 -2.37
CA GLU A 19 15.86 -6.99 -2.00
C GLU A 19 16.15 -7.06 -0.50
N THR A 20 15.71 -8.15 0.13
CA THR A 20 15.95 -8.46 1.54
C THR A 20 16.45 -9.89 1.70
N GLY A 21 17.26 -10.13 2.73
CA GLY A 21 17.69 -11.47 3.13
C GLY A 21 16.66 -12.24 3.96
N LEU A 22 15.50 -11.65 4.23
CA LEU A 22 14.43 -12.28 5.00
C LEU A 22 13.62 -13.26 4.15
N PRO A 23 13.11 -14.36 4.73
CA PRO A 23 12.15 -15.24 4.08
C PRO A 23 10.91 -14.46 3.61
N ALA A 24 10.39 -14.80 2.43
CA ALA A 24 9.20 -14.15 1.87
C ALA A 24 7.97 -14.29 2.78
N ALA A 25 7.84 -15.39 3.52
CA ALA A 25 6.74 -15.60 4.47
C ALA A 25 6.76 -14.58 5.61
N ASP A 26 7.94 -14.33 6.18
CA ASP A 26 8.11 -13.38 7.28
C ASP A 26 7.82 -11.93 6.83
N VAL A 27 8.24 -11.57 5.62
CA VAL A 27 7.90 -10.27 5.03
C VAL A 27 6.41 -10.17 4.74
N TRP A 28 5.80 -11.25 4.26
CA TRP A 28 4.36 -11.29 3.98
C TRP A 28 3.50 -11.19 5.24
N GLU A 29 3.92 -11.81 6.35
CA GLU A 29 3.22 -11.70 7.64
C GLU A 29 3.06 -10.23 8.07
N ILE A 30 4.06 -9.40 7.78
CA ILE A 30 4.05 -7.97 8.07
C ILE A 30 3.17 -7.20 7.07
N TYR A 31 3.48 -7.33 5.77
CA TYR A 31 2.89 -6.47 4.73
C TYR A 31 1.51 -6.93 4.25
N GLY A 32 1.24 -8.24 4.28
CA GLY A 32 0.00 -8.85 3.82
C GLY A 32 -1.19 -8.57 4.73
N GLY A 33 -0.95 -8.39 6.03
CA GLY A 33 -1.97 -8.12 7.04
C GLY A 33 -2.03 -6.65 7.50
N LEU A 34 -2.32 -6.50 8.79
CA LEU A 34 -2.45 -5.21 9.47
C LEU A 34 -1.15 -4.77 10.19
N LEU A 35 -0.23 -5.69 10.44
CA LEU A 35 0.94 -5.47 11.28
C LEU A 35 1.83 -4.32 10.77
N VAL A 36 1.97 -4.16 9.45
CA VAL A 36 2.68 -3.00 8.88
C VAL A 36 2.09 -1.67 9.33
N GLY A 37 0.77 -1.57 9.48
CA GLY A 37 0.09 -0.36 9.95
C GLY A 37 0.41 -0.02 11.40
N ASP A 38 0.67 -1.03 12.23
CA ASP A 38 1.08 -0.83 13.62
C ASP A 38 2.58 -0.53 13.75
N LEU A 39 3.41 -1.12 12.89
CA LEU A 39 4.87 -0.99 12.95
C LEU A 39 5.37 0.34 12.38
N ILE A 40 4.85 0.81 11.25
CA ILE A 40 5.39 2.03 10.60
C ILE A 40 5.28 3.27 11.49
N PRO A 41 4.17 3.55 12.20
CA PRO A 41 4.11 4.69 13.12
C PRO A 41 5.11 4.63 14.27
N GLN A 42 5.56 3.43 14.66
CA GLN A 42 6.56 3.24 15.72
C GLN A 42 7.99 3.35 15.18
N LEU A 43 8.25 2.83 13.98
CA LEU A 43 9.58 2.75 13.39
C LEU A 43 9.95 4.01 12.60
N LEU A 44 8.97 4.61 11.93
CA LEU A 44 9.12 5.76 11.02
C LEU A 44 7.99 6.78 11.27
N PRO A 45 7.90 7.36 12.48
CA PRO A 45 6.87 8.33 12.84
C PRO A 45 6.87 9.60 11.98
N GLU A 46 7.99 9.90 11.31
CA GLU A 46 8.14 11.00 10.36
C GLU A 46 7.48 10.71 8.99
N VAL A 47 7.17 9.45 8.70
CA VAL A 47 6.47 9.03 7.47
C VAL A 47 4.97 8.94 7.72
N LEU A 48 4.57 8.18 8.74
CA LEU A 48 3.16 8.03 9.15
C LEU A 48 3.04 8.25 10.64
N SER A 49 2.09 9.08 11.05
CA SER A 49 1.84 9.33 12.48
C SER A 49 0.96 8.25 13.11
N LYS A 50 -0.03 7.75 12.37
CA LYS A 50 -1.01 6.79 12.90
C LYS A 50 -1.67 5.99 11.79
N VAL A 51 -1.99 4.73 12.09
CA VAL A 51 -2.92 3.92 11.29
C VAL A 51 -4.02 3.43 12.21
N LYS A 52 -5.26 3.48 11.74
CA LYS A 52 -6.44 3.02 12.48
C LYS A 52 -7.26 2.08 11.61
N LEU A 53 -7.55 0.88 12.13
CA LEU A 53 -8.53 -0.02 11.55
C LEU A 53 -9.94 0.57 11.71
N ILE A 54 -10.65 0.74 10.60
CA ILE A 54 -12.02 1.25 10.56
C ILE A 54 -13.03 0.10 10.41
N GLU A 55 -12.73 -0.86 9.54
CA GLU A 55 -13.58 -2.00 9.25
C GLU A 55 -12.71 -3.19 8.81
N GLY A 56 -13.14 -4.41 9.14
CA GLY A 56 -12.51 -5.65 8.70
C GLY A 56 -11.51 -6.25 9.68
N ASP A 57 -10.74 -7.21 9.19
CA ASP A 57 -9.86 -8.08 9.98
C ASP A 57 -8.47 -8.25 9.35
N GLY A 58 -8.16 -7.49 8.30
CA GLY A 58 -6.95 -7.64 7.49
C GLY A 58 -7.16 -8.38 6.17
N SER A 59 -8.35 -8.96 5.93
CA SER A 59 -8.72 -9.58 4.65
C SER A 59 -9.30 -8.56 3.65
N VAL A 60 -9.70 -9.05 2.47
CA VAL A 60 -10.35 -8.22 1.43
C VAL A 60 -11.60 -7.55 1.99
N GLY A 61 -11.72 -6.25 1.77
CA GLY A 61 -12.80 -5.43 2.31
C GLY A 61 -12.36 -4.56 3.49
N THR A 62 -11.25 -4.91 4.15
CA THR A 62 -10.68 -4.13 5.26
C THR A 62 -10.42 -2.68 4.86
N VAL A 63 -10.75 -1.75 5.76
CA VAL A 63 -10.58 -0.30 5.58
C VAL A 63 -9.69 0.25 6.67
N LEU A 64 -8.63 0.95 6.27
CA LEU A 64 -7.71 1.64 7.16
C LEU A 64 -7.79 3.15 6.96
N LEU A 65 -7.69 3.90 8.06
CA LEU A 65 -7.43 5.33 8.06
C LEU A 65 -5.96 5.54 8.41
N VAL A 66 -5.21 6.10 7.48
CA VAL A 66 -3.79 6.41 7.62
C VAL A 66 -3.63 7.91 7.78
N THR A 67 -2.91 8.35 8.81
CA THR A 67 -2.71 9.76 9.15
C THR A 67 -1.23 10.12 9.02
N PHE A 68 -0.95 11.18 8.28
CA PHE A 68 0.39 11.72 8.13
C PHE A 68 0.78 12.60 9.32
N PRO A 69 2.07 12.82 9.56
CA PRO A 69 2.53 13.78 10.56
C PRO A 69 2.08 15.20 10.23
N PRO A 70 1.87 16.07 11.24
CA PRO A 70 1.55 17.47 11.00
C PRO A 70 2.57 18.16 10.09
N GLY A 71 2.08 18.91 9.09
CA GLY A 71 2.95 19.61 8.14
C GLY A 71 3.44 18.76 6.96
N ALA A 72 3.00 17.50 6.85
CA ALA A 72 3.22 16.71 5.65
C ALA A 72 2.55 17.39 4.43
N PRO A 73 3.24 17.52 3.29
CA PRO A 73 2.66 18.11 2.10
C PRO A 73 1.62 17.18 1.48
N GLY A 74 0.50 17.75 1.06
CA GLY A 74 -0.56 17.02 0.38
C GLY A 74 -1.84 16.98 1.19
N SER A 75 -2.07 15.89 1.91
CA SER A 75 -3.28 15.67 2.71
C SER A 75 -2.89 15.20 4.12
N ASP A 76 -3.73 15.48 5.11
CA ASP A 76 -3.50 15.06 6.50
C ASP A 76 -3.69 13.56 6.68
N PHE A 77 -4.49 12.93 5.81
CA PHE A 77 -4.83 11.51 5.89
C PHE A 77 -5.21 10.92 4.53
N PHE A 78 -5.31 9.60 4.49
CA PHE A 78 -6.06 8.89 3.45
C PHE A 78 -6.77 7.68 4.03
N LYS A 79 -7.87 7.26 3.39
CA LYS A 79 -8.49 5.97 3.63
C LYS A 79 -8.17 5.01 2.51
N GLU A 80 -7.69 3.84 2.86
CA GLU A 80 -7.46 2.76 1.91
C GLU A 80 -8.35 1.55 2.19
N LYS A 81 -8.71 0.84 1.13
CA LYS A 81 -9.47 -0.40 1.18
C LYS A 81 -8.70 -1.54 0.53
N PHE A 82 -8.65 -2.68 1.21
CA PHE A 82 -8.00 -3.88 0.67
C PHE A 82 -8.91 -4.51 -0.39
N ILE A 83 -8.48 -4.51 -1.64
CA ILE A 83 -9.25 -5.06 -2.76
C ILE A 83 -8.78 -6.45 -3.19
N LYS A 84 -7.53 -6.81 -2.82
CA LYS A 84 -6.97 -8.15 -3.02
C LYS A 84 -6.01 -8.47 -1.87
N VAL A 85 -6.14 -9.66 -1.31
CA VAL A 85 -5.16 -10.27 -0.39
C VAL A 85 -5.01 -11.73 -0.81
N ASP A 86 -3.90 -12.06 -1.44
CA ASP A 86 -3.60 -13.37 -2.00
C ASP A 86 -2.43 -13.99 -1.21
N ASN A 87 -2.79 -14.81 -0.23
CA ASN A 87 -1.84 -15.46 0.67
C ASN A 87 -1.05 -16.58 0.00
N GLU A 88 -1.49 -17.09 -1.15
CA GLU A 88 -0.77 -18.14 -1.86
C GLU A 88 0.39 -17.54 -2.67
N ASN A 89 0.13 -16.40 -3.33
CA ASN A 89 1.09 -15.71 -4.19
C ASN A 89 1.76 -14.50 -3.55
N TYR A 90 1.41 -14.16 -2.31
CA TYR A 90 1.88 -12.99 -1.57
C TYR A 90 1.69 -11.67 -2.32
N ILE A 91 0.45 -11.46 -2.80
CA ILE A 91 0.04 -10.24 -3.50
C ILE A 91 -1.07 -9.53 -2.72
N LYS A 92 -0.85 -8.26 -2.40
CA LYS A 92 -1.86 -7.37 -1.81
C LYS A 92 -2.07 -6.17 -2.70
N GLU A 93 -3.33 -5.84 -2.96
CA GLU A 93 -3.71 -4.61 -3.65
C GLU A 93 -4.65 -3.80 -2.76
N VAL A 94 -4.35 -2.51 -2.63
CA VAL A 94 -5.14 -1.55 -1.87
C VAL A 94 -5.53 -0.38 -2.77
N LEU A 95 -6.73 0.12 -2.55
CA LEU A 95 -7.28 1.27 -3.27
C LEU A 95 -7.47 2.41 -2.29
N VAL A 96 -6.93 3.59 -2.60
CA VAL A 96 -7.28 4.81 -1.86
C VAL A 96 -8.69 5.22 -2.24
N THR A 97 -9.52 5.44 -1.23
CA THR A 97 -10.96 5.72 -1.37
C THR A 97 -11.32 7.15 -0.94
N GLU A 98 -10.48 7.78 -0.11
CA GLU A 98 -10.66 9.15 0.38
C GLU A 98 -9.28 9.74 0.74
N GLY A 99 -9.12 11.05 0.57
CA GLY A 99 -7.90 11.76 0.97
C GLY A 99 -6.69 11.53 0.06
N GLY A 100 -5.51 11.91 0.56
CA GLY A 100 -4.23 11.70 -0.13
C GLY A 100 -4.19 12.31 -1.54
N PHE A 101 -3.81 11.51 -2.53
CA PHE A 101 -3.74 11.96 -3.92
C PHE A 101 -5.10 12.30 -4.53
N LEU A 102 -6.21 11.79 -3.98
CA LEU A 102 -7.54 12.10 -4.48
C LEU A 102 -7.90 13.57 -4.24
N ASP A 103 -7.42 14.15 -3.14
CA ASP A 103 -7.58 15.59 -2.85
C ASP A 103 -6.76 16.47 -3.82
N HIS A 104 -5.89 15.87 -4.64
CA HIS A 104 -4.95 16.54 -5.53
C HIS A 104 -5.28 16.30 -7.02
N GLY A 105 -6.53 15.95 -7.32
CA GLY A 105 -7.04 15.80 -8.69
C GLY A 105 -6.88 14.42 -9.31
N PHE A 106 -6.30 13.44 -8.60
CA PHE A 106 -6.29 12.06 -9.07
C PHE A 106 -7.68 11.42 -8.88
N GLN A 107 -8.17 10.75 -9.91
CA GLN A 107 -9.45 10.02 -9.82
C GLN A 107 -9.31 8.64 -9.19
N LYS A 108 -8.11 8.04 -9.25
CA LYS A 108 -7.84 6.70 -8.75
C LYS A 108 -6.38 6.57 -8.34
N TYR A 109 -6.13 5.95 -7.19
CA TYR A 109 -4.79 5.58 -6.74
C TYR A 109 -4.80 4.17 -6.16
N LEU A 110 -4.01 3.27 -6.76
CA LEU A 110 -3.91 1.86 -6.40
C LEU A 110 -2.46 1.53 -6.08
N VAL A 111 -2.25 0.86 -4.95
CA VAL A 111 -0.95 0.34 -4.55
C VAL A 111 -1.01 -1.19 -4.60
N ARG A 112 0.00 -1.78 -5.23
CA ARG A 112 0.21 -3.23 -5.25
C ARG A 112 1.52 -3.55 -4.57
N ILE A 113 1.46 -4.46 -3.60
CA ILE A 113 2.62 -5.01 -2.90
C ILE A 113 2.70 -6.49 -3.27
N GLU A 114 3.88 -6.92 -3.70
CA GLU A 114 4.13 -8.29 -4.15
C GLU A 114 5.45 -8.76 -3.54
N ILE A 115 5.41 -9.86 -2.77
CA ILE A 115 6.59 -10.44 -2.14
C ILE A 115 7.02 -11.67 -2.92
N ILE A 116 8.16 -11.55 -3.61
CA ILE A 116 8.67 -12.59 -4.49
C ILE A 116 9.66 -13.47 -3.73
N ARG A 117 9.44 -14.79 -3.74
CA ARG A 117 10.39 -15.76 -3.20
C ARG A 117 11.64 -15.79 -4.08
N LYS A 118 12.82 -15.62 -3.49
CA LYS A 118 14.06 -15.94 -4.18
C LYS A 118 14.25 -17.45 -4.18
N GLU A 119 14.43 -18.02 -5.36
CA GLU A 119 14.96 -19.38 -5.48
C GLU A 119 16.43 -19.37 -5.03
N GLU A 120 16.83 -20.33 -4.18
CA GLU A 120 18.25 -20.52 -3.90
C GLU A 120 18.97 -20.88 -5.20
N PRO A 121 20.13 -20.26 -5.49
CA PRO A 121 20.92 -20.68 -6.63
C PRO A 121 21.27 -22.16 -6.46
N LYS A 122 20.83 -23.01 -7.40
CA LYS A 122 21.16 -24.44 -7.42
C LYS A 122 22.65 -24.61 -7.21
N ARG A 123 23.05 -25.15 -6.06
CA ARG A 123 24.44 -25.53 -5.81
C ARG A 123 24.82 -26.56 -6.88
N ARG A 124 25.62 -26.15 -7.86
CA ARG A 124 26.33 -27.10 -8.73
C ARG A 124 27.33 -27.81 -7.82
N HIS A 125 27.06 -29.08 -7.49
CA HIS A 125 28.08 -29.95 -6.93
C HIS A 125 29.08 -30.28 -8.05
N PRO A 126 30.40 -30.21 -7.77
CA PRO A 126 31.44 -30.59 -8.73
C PRO A 126 31.39 -32.07 -9.08
#